data_AF-A0A1C6TN23-F1
#
_entry.id   AF-A0A1C6TN23-F1
#
_cell.length_a   1.000
_cell.length_b   1.000
_cell.length_c   1.000
_cell.angle_alpha   90.00
_cell.angle_beta   90.00
_cell.angle_gamma   90.00
#
_symmetry.space_group_name_H-M   'P 1'
#
loop_
_entity.id
_entity.type
_entity.pdbx_description
1 polymer ?
#
loop_
_entity_poly.entity_id
_entity_poly.type
_entity_poly.pdbx_seq_one_letter_code
_entity_poly.pdbx_strand_id
1 'polypeptide(L)'
;MSALVERLLSPPVNPGGRHQPARPSWDCQVCAGPWPCPAGRTELHGTFAGDKVGLSMHMGVVLHLAVHEISPDVDGQLFGRFVTWTR
;
A
#
# COMPACT_ATOMS: atom_id res chain seq x y z
N MET A 1 17.13 11.04 -5.03
CA MET A 1 15.74 10.75 -4.60
C MET A 1 15.56 11.39 -3.23
N SER A 2 14.54 12.23 -3.04
CA SER A 2 14.50 13.24 -1.98
C SER A 2 14.19 12.66 -0.59
N ALA A 3 14.99 13.05 0.42
CA ALA A 3 14.83 12.70 1.84
C ALA A 3 13.47 13.10 2.46
N LEU A 4 12.67 13.90 1.75
CA LEU A 4 11.30 14.25 2.11
C LEU A 4 10.33 13.06 1.93
N VAL A 5 10.59 12.19 0.95
CA VAL A 5 9.83 10.95 0.75
C VAL A 5 10.11 9.97 1.88
N GLU A 6 11.37 9.83 2.31
CA GLU A 6 11.74 8.98 3.47
C GLU A 6 11.16 9.48 4.80
N ARG A 7 11.06 10.81 5.00
CA ARG A 7 10.45 11.38 6.22
C ARG A 7 8.93 11.26 6.26
N LEU A 8 8.26 11.28 5.11
CA LEU A 8 6.83 10.93 4.99
C LEU A 8 6.59 9.41 5.07
N LEU A 9 7.58 8.61 4.72
CA LEU A 9 7.62 7.15 4.85
C LEU A 9 8.18 6.66 6.19
N SER A 10 8.24 7.50 7.23
CA SER A 10 8.41 7.05 8.61
C SER A 10 7.05 7.04 9.35
N PRO A 11 6.17 6.08 9.05
CA PRO A 11 5.01 5.79 9.88
C PRO A 11 5.46 5.15 11.20
N PRO A 12 4.63 5.17 12.25
CA PRO A 12 4.83 4.27 13.39
C PRO A 12 5.04 2.85 12.86
N VAL A 13 5.93 2.10 13.52
CA VAL A 13 6.36 0.77 13.10
C VAL A 13 5.15 -0.07 12.65
N ASN A 14 5.12 -0.42 11.36
CA ASN A 14 4.03 -1.07 10.62
C ASN A 14 2.69 -0.31 10.49
N PRO A 15 2.52 0.55 9.47
CA PRO A 15 1.22 1.15 9.16
C PRO A 15 0.17 0.13 8.65
N GLY A 16 0.61 -1.07 8.26
CA GLY A 16 -0.22 -2.08 7.59
C GLY A 16 -0.36 -3.41 8.32
N GLY A 17 -0.18 -3.43 9.65
CA GLY A 17 -0.43 -4.61 10.48
C GLY A 17 0.31 -5.89 10.03
N ARG A 18 -0.32 -7.06 10.22
CA ARG A 18 0.28 -8.36 9.83
C ARG A 18 0.20 -8.58 8.32
N HIS A 19 -0.73 -7.94 7.64
CA HIS A 19 -0.96 -8.11 6.21
C HIS A 19 -0.06 -7.17 5.40
N GLN A 20 1.23 -7.52 5.29
CA GLN A 20 2.23 -6.76 4.53
C GLN A 20 2.43 -7.30 3.10
N PRO A 21 2.91 -6.46 2.16
CA PRO A 21 3.25 -6.90 0.80
C PRO A 21 4.58 -7.67 0.76
N ALA A 22 4.60 -8.79 0.04
CA ALA A 22 5.79 -9.50 -0.37
C ALA A 22 6.29 -8.91 -1.68
N ARG A 23 7.47 -8.29 -1.68
CA ARG A 23 8.08 -7.75 -2.90
C ARG A 23 8.98 -8.80 -3.56
N PRO A 24 9.03 -8.88 -4.91
CA PRO A 24 8.42 -7.98 -5.89
C PRO A 24 7.03 -8.42 -6.40
N SER A 25 6.43 -9.50 -5.88
CA SER A 25 5.12 -9.98 -6.39
C SER A 25 3.94 -9.09 -5.97
N TRP A 26 4.13 -8.31 -4.89
CA TRP A 26 3.11 -7.50 -4.24
C TRP A 26 1.92 -8.34 -3.75
N ASP A 27 2.16 -9.58 -3.39
CA ASP A 27 1.15 -10.42 -2.73
C ASP A 27 1.19 -10.23 -1.22
N CYS A 28 0.09 -10.48 -0.55
CA CYS A 28 0.03 -10.42 0.89
C CYS A 28 0.79 -11.61 1.49
N GLN A 29 1.74 -11.34 2.38
CA GLN A 29 2.54 -12.38 3.06
C GLN A 29 1.69 -13.36 3.87
N VAL A 30 0.49 -12.95 4.31
CA VAL A 30 -0.41 -13.78 5.13
C VAL A 30 -1.46 -14.48 4.27
N CYS A 31 -2.05 -13.79 3.30
CA CYS A 31 -3.15 -14.33 2.48
C CYS A 31 -2.70 -15.03 1.21
N ALA A 32 -1.45 -14.83 0.77
CA ALA A 32 -0.89 -15.32 -0.50
C ALA A 32 -1.68 -14.87 -1.76
N GLY A 33 -2.44 -13.78 -1.67
CA GLY A 33 -3.15 -13.16 -2.80
C GLY A 33 -2.81 -11.68 -2.93
N PRO A 34 -3.40 -10.97 -3.91
CA PRO A 34 -3.03 -9.59 -4.23
C PRO A 34 -3.10 -8.65 -3.01
N TRP A 35 -1.97 -8.04 -2.66
CA TRP A 35 -1.94 -6.97 -1.67
C TRP A 35 -2.31 -5.63 -2.35
N PRO A 36 -3.11 -4.74 -1.73
CA PRO A 36 -3.74 -4.86 -0.41
C PRO A 36 -4.93 -5.82 -0.44
N CYS A 37 -4.85 -6.87 0.39
CA CYS A 37 -5.96 -7.80 0.60
C CYS A 37 -7.04 -7.17 1.50
N PRO A 38 -8.29 -7.68 1.54
CA PRO A 38 -9.36 -7.09 2.34
C PRO A 38 -8.99 -6.87 3.82
N ALA A 39 -8.34 -7.84 4.46
CA ALA A 39 -7.88 -7.72 5.84
C ALA A 39 -6.82 -6.62 6.01
N GLY A 40 -5.85 -6.54 5.09
CA GLY A 40 -4.84 -5.48 5.09
C GLY A 40 -5.43 -4.09 4.87
N ARG A 41 -6.49 -3.95 4.06
CA ARG A 41 -7.23 -2.68 3.92
C ARG A 41 -7.86 -2.25 5.24
N THR A 42 -8.47 -3.19 5.97
CA THR A 42 -9.05 -2.92 7.29
C THR A 42 -7.97 -2.55 8.31
N GLU A 43 -6.84 -3.26 8.34
CA GLU A 43 -5.70 -2.92 9.21
C GLU A 43 -5.18 -1.51 8.91
N LEU A 44 -4.94 -1.18 7.63
CA LEU A 44 -4.50 0.15 7.19
C LEU A 44 -5.48 1.25 7.60
N HIS A 45 -6.79 1.06 7.40
CA HIS A 45 -7.82 2.00 7.86
C HIS A 45 -7.77 2.21 9.38
N GLY A 46 -7.57 1.13 10.14
CA GLY A 46 -7.41 1.19 11.59
C GLY A 46 -6.16 1.96 12.01
N THR A 47 -5.02 1.72 11.37
CA THR A 47 -3.75 2.38 11.70
C THR A 47 -3.77 3.88 11.42
N PHE A 48 -4.44 4.31 10.35
CA PHE A 48 -4.64 5.74 10.07
C PHE A 48 -5.77 6.37 10.89
N ALA A 49 -6.47 5.61 11.74
CA ALA A 49 -7.50 6.09 12.66
C ALA A 49 -8.56 7.01 12.02
N GLY A 50 -8.91 6.75 10.76
CA GLY A 50 -9.86 7.57 9.99
C GLY A 50 -9.24 8.76 9.23
N ASP A 51 -7.93 8.98 9.29
CA ASP A 51 -7.22 9.93 8.40
C ASP A 51 -7.15 9.38 6.97
N LYS A 52 -8.24 9.61 6.23
CA LYS A 52 -8.39 9.20 4.83
C LYS A 52 -7.40 9.89 3.91
N VAL A 53 -6.99 11.12 4.21
CA VAL A 53 -6.04 11.87 3.39
C VAL A 53 -4.65 11.29 3.57
N GLY A 54 -4.22 11.09 4.81
CA GLY A 54 -2.96 10.42 5.15
C GLY A 54 -2.87 9.03 4.54
N LEU A 55 -3.94 8.22 4.67
CA LEU A 55 -4.00 6.89 4.07
C LEU A 55 -3.88 6.94 2.54
N SER A 56 -4.63 7.84 1.89
CA SER A 56 -4.58 8.00 0.42
C SER A 56 -3.19 8.43 -0.07
N MET A 57 -2.55 9.37 0.64
CA MET A 57 -1.19 9.81 0.33
C MET A 57 -0.17 8.70 0.52
N HIS A 58 -0.27 7.94 1.62
CA HIS A 58 0.58 6.78 1.87
C HIS A 58 0.45 5.75 0.74
N MET A 59 -0.78 5.37 0.39
CA MET A 59 -1.04 4.40 -0.68
C MET A 59 -0.62 4.92 -2.06
N GLY A 60 -0.62 6.23 -2.29
CA GLY A 60 -0.05 6.84 -3.51
C GLY A 60 1.46 6.65 -3.62
N VAL A 61 2.20 6.78 -2.52
CA VAL A 61 3.65 6.48 -2.49
C VAL A 61 3.90 4.99 -2.70
N VAL A 62 3.10 4.13 -2.08
CA VAL A 62 3.21 2.68 -2.25
C VAL A 62 2.90 2.26 -3.69
N LEU A 63 1.89 2.85 -4.33
CA LEU A 63 1.60 2.66 -5.74
C LEU A 63 2.80 3.02 -6.63
N HIS A 64 3.46 4.15 -6.35
CA HIS A 64 4.65 4.55 -7.09
C HIS A 64 5.75 3.48 -7.05
N LEU A 65 5.97 2.84 -5.90
CA LEU A 65 6.90 1.72 -5.79
C LEU A 65 6.41 0.50 -6.59
N ALA A 66 5.14 0.12 -6.45
CA ALA A 66 4.56 -1.04 -7.13
C ALA A 66 4.62 -0.94 -8.66
N VAL A 67 4.42 0.25 -9.23
CA VAL A 67 4.51 0.51 -10.67
C VAL A 67 5.89 0.17 -11.25
N HIS A 68 6.95 0.24 -10.45
CA HIS A 68 8.31 -0.09 -10.92
C HIS A 68 8.60 -1.60 -10.89
N GLU A 69 7.73 -2.40 -10.29
CA GLU A 69 8.00 -3.81 -9.96
C GLU A 69 6.96 -4.77 -10.53
N ILE A 70 5.71 -4.32 -10.66
CA ILE A 70 4.65 -5.05 -11.34
C ILE A 70 4.67 -4.58 -12.79
N SER A 71 4.87 -5.51 -13.74
CA SER A 71 4.83 -5.17 -15.16
C SER A 71 3.45 -4.56 -15.50
N PRO A 72 3.37 -3.42 -16.21
CA PRO A 72 2.12 -2.80 -16.62
C PRO A 72 1.19 -3.74 -17.39
N ASP A 73 1.78 -4.70 -18.11
CA ASP A 73 1.07 -5.68 -18.94
C ASP A 73 0.27 -6.69 -18.10
N VAL A 74 0.62 -6.87 -16.83
CA VAL A 74 0.05 -7.87 -15.92
C VAL A 74 -1.15 -7.32 -15.16
N ASP A 75 -1.16 -6.03 -14.82
CA ASP A 75 -2.14 -5.47 -13.88
C ASP A 75 -2.46 -4.00 -14.19
N GLY A 76 -2.98 -3.73 -15.40
CA GLY A 76 -3.31 -2.38 -15.91
C GLY A 76 -4.27 -1.52 -15.06
N GLN A 77 -4.65 -1.97 -13.86
CA GLN A 77 -5.49 -1.27 -12.89
C GLN A 77 -4.82 -1.12 -11.50
N LEU A 78 -3.49 -0.93 -11.45
CA LEU A 78 -2.77 -0.70 -10.17
C LEU A 78 -3.36 0.46 -9.35
N PHE A 79 -3.80 1.55 -9.98
CA PHE A 79 -4.47 2.64 -9.26
C PHE A 79 -5.77 2.17 -8.57
N GLY A 80 -6.56 1.36 -9.29
CA GLY A 80 -7.75 0.69 -8.76
C GLY A 80 -7.42 -0.13 -7.51
N ARG A 81 -6.40 -0.99 -7.64
CA ARG A 81 -5.94 -1.91 -6.60
C ARG A 81 -5.42 -1.20 -5.34
N PHE A 82 -4.57 -0.18 -5.50
CA PHE A 82 -3.87 0.44 -4.37
C PHE A 82 -4.61 1.63 -3.76
N VAL A 83 -5.34 2.45 -4.54
CA VAL A 83 -5.79 3.78 -4.08
C VAL A 83 -7.32 3.89 -3.96
N THR A 84 -8.11 3.26 -4.82
CA THR A 84 -9.55 3.60 -4.90
C THR A 84 -10.37 3.30 -3.64
N TRP A 85 -9.86 2.42 -2.76
CA TRP A 85 -10.52 1.98 -1.53
C TRP A 85 -10.18 2.82 -0.30
N THR A 86 -9.28 3.81 -0.39
CA THR A 86 -8.83 4.63 0.75
C THR A 86 -9.82 5.73 1.17
N ARG A 87 -11.02 5.70 0.60
CA ARG A 87 -12.07 6.71 0.75
C ARG A 87 -12.97 6.47 1.95
#